data_AF-A0A914HF38-F1
#
_entry.id   AF-A0A914HF38-F1
#
_cell.length_a   1.000
_cell.length_b   1.000
_cell.length_c   1.000
_cell.angle_alpha   90.00
_cell.angle_beta   90.00
_cell.angle_gamma   90.00
#
_symmetry.space_group_name_H-M   'P 1'
#
loop_
_entity.id
_entity.type
_entity.pdbx_description
1 polymer ?
#
loop_
_entity_poly.entity_id
_entity_poly.type
_entity_poly.pdbx_seq_one_letter_code
_entity_poly.pdbx_strand_id
1 'polypeptide(L)'
;MVINLGSGHIRLQASAKALNDGLWHSVVMERSGRRGVLSVDALRTDFSCPGRSANLNIEEPIFLGAVPWESAFLARKRLPEAVTVIQLMVDGDGTEEKAAAQRYPSTVWTIGLRIGFMGCLKNIRVNGINAQIANAFRAAKLSSEIRDAHERDDGAALPYNRMLGLK
;
A
#
# COMPACT_ATOMS: atom_id res chain seq x y z
N MET A 1 6.09 -7.12 11.42
CA MET A 1 4.86 -6.36 11.73
C MET A 1 5.18 -5.26 12.74
N VAL A 2 4.67 -4.05 12.53
CA VAL A 2 4.73 -2.96 13.51
C VAL A 2 3.30 -2.47 13.73
N ILE A 3 2.87 -2.29 14.98
CA ILE A 3 1.53 -1.76 15.30
C ILE A 3 1.62 -0.90 16.56
N ASN A 4 0.85 0.20 16.58
CA ASN A 4 0.69 1.10 17.71
C ASN A 4 -0.80 1.40 17.87
N LEU A 5 -1.33 1.25 19.10
CA LEU A 5 -2.73 1.51 19.42
C LEU A 5 -2.94 2.86 20.13
N GLY A 6 -1.90 3.70 20.22
CA GLY A 6 -1.92 5.00 20.90
C GLY A 6 -1.23 5.02 22.27
N SER A 7 -0.73 3.87 22.75
CA SER A 7 -0.03 3.75 24.05
C SER A 7 1.31 3.01 23.95
N GLY A 8 1.97 3.13 22.80
CA GLY A 8 3.24 2.46 22.50
C GLY A 8 3.10 1.45 21.37
N HIS A 9 4.23 1.14 20.74
CA HIS A 9 4.29 0.25 19.58
C HIS A 9 4.92 -1.09 19.94
N ILE A 10 4.59 -2.13 19.18
CA ILE A 10 5.34 -3.38 19.12
C ILE A 10 5.96 -3.57 17.74
N ARG A 11 7.09 -4.26 17.71
CA ARG A 11 7.72 -4.77 16.51
C ARG A 11 7.86 -6.29 16.66
N LEU A 12 7.22 -7.02 15.75
CA LEU A 12 7.25 -8.48 15.72
C LEU A 12 7.91 -8.96 14.42
N GLN A 13 8.87 -9.87 14.55
CA GLN A 13 9.43 -10.61 13.43
C GLN A 13 8.42 -11.68 12.99
N ALA A 14 8.02 -11.65 11.72
CA ALA A 14 6.93 -12.52 11.22
C ALA A 14 7.37 -13.96 10.93
N SER A 15 8.65 -14.16 10.61
CA SER A 15 9.24 -15.46 10.33
C SER A 15 10.71 -15.46 10.72
N ALA A 16 11.22 -16.61 11.18
CA ALA A 16 12.65 -16.81 11.44
C ALA A 16 13.46 -16.92 10.14
N LYS A 17 12.83 -17.39 9.05
CA LYS A 17 13.47 -17.53 7.73
C LYS A 17 13.20 -16.29 6.88
N ALA A 18 14.16 -15.97 6.01
CA ALA A 18 13.96 -14.96 4.99
C ALA A 18 12.91 -15.44 3.98
N LEU A 19 12.01 -14.54 3.55
CA LEU A 19 10.85 -14.83 2.67
C LEU A 19 11.03 -14.24 1.26
N ASN A 20 12.27 -13.94 0.87
CA ASN A 20 12.64 -13.38 -0.43
C ASN A 20 13.24 -14.43 -1.36
N ASP A 21 12.70 -15.65 -1.31
CA ASP A 21 13.16 -16.82 -2.06
C ASP A 21 12.48 -16.96 -3.45
N GLY A 22 11.56 -16.06 -3.79
CA GLY A 22 10.80 -16.08 -5.04
C GLY A 22 9.57 -16.98 -5.02
N LEU A 23 9.22 -17.58 -3.88
CA LEU A 23 8.04 -18.42 -3.71
C LEU A 23 6.85 -17.62 -3.16
N TRP A 24 5.66 -18.20 -3.28
CA TRP A 24 4.45 -17.62 -2.70
C TRP A 24 4.37 -17.90 -1.21
N HIS A 25 4.25 -16.85 -0.41
CA HIS A 25 4.00 -16.94 1.02
C HIS A 25 2.59 -16.44 1.37
N SER A 26 1.97 -17.06 2.37
CA SER A 26 0.67 -16.64 2.91
C SER A 26 0.88 -15.89 4.22
N VAL A 27 0.31 -14.70 4.34
CA VAL A 27 0.36 -13.88 5.56
C VAL A 27 -1.05 -13.55 6.02
N VAL A 28 -1.38 -13.91 7.24
CA VAL A 28 -2.68 -13.64 7.87
C VAL A 28 -2.45 -12.98 9.22
N MET A 29 -3.15 -11.87 9.48
CA MET A 29 -3.13 -11.19 10.77
C MET A 29 -4.56 -11.05 11.28
N GLU A 30 -4.81 -11.55 12.48
CA GLU A 30 -6.08 -11.43 13.19
C GLU A 30 -5.83 -10.69 14.50
N ARG A 31 -6.69 -9.75 14.87
CA ARG A 31 -6.54 -8.97 16.10
C ARG A 31 -7.89 -8.73 16.76
N SER A 32 -7.94 -8.92 18.08
CA SER A 32 -9.05 -8.54 18.94
C SER A 32 -8.53 -7.72 20.13
N GLY A 33 -8.87 -6.44 20.16
CA GLY A 33 -8.33 -5.49 21.12
C GLY A 33 -6.80 -5.46 21.10
N ARG A 34 -6.17 -5.66 22.26
CA ARG A 34 -4.69 -5.64 22.37
C ARG A 34 -4.02 -6.95 21.98
N ARG A 35 -4.76 -8.02 21.70
CA ARG A 35 -4.19 -9.34 21.39
C ARG A 35 -4.45 -9.70 19.93
N GLY A 36 -3.57 -10.50 19.36
CA GLY A 36 -3.76 -11.00 18.01
C GLY A 36 -2.79 -12.11 17.67
N VAL A 37 -2.95 -12.62 16.46
CA VAL A 37 -2.13 -13.68 15.90
C VAL A 37 -1.64 -13.23 14.53
N LEU A 38 -0.34 -13.37 14.30
CA LEU A 38 0.28 -13.25 12.99
C LEU A 38 0.66 -14.64 12.51
N SER A 39 0.21 -15.03 11.33
CA SER A 39 0.53 -16.33 10.74
C SER A 39 1.27 -16.13 9.41
N VAL A 40 2.41 -16.78 9.25
CA VAL A 40 3.16 -16.86 7.98
C VAL A 40 3.28 -18.34 7.60
N ASP A 41 2.79 -18.71 6.43
CA ASP A 41 2.79 -20.10 5.93
C ASP A 41 2.27 -21.12 6.98
N ALA A 42 1.14 -20.76 7.61
CA ALA A 42 0.48 -21.49 8.69
C ALA A 42 1.23 -21.53 10.04
N LEU A 43 2.46 -20.99 10.13
CA LEU A 43 3.15 -20.83 11.42
C LEU A 43 2.59 -19.62 12.16
N ARG A 44 1.94 -19.87 13.30
CA ARG A 44 1.26 -18.86 14.11
C ARG A 44 2.20 -18.26 15.17
N THR A 45 2.14 -16.95 15.32
CA THR A 45 2.85 -16.19 16.35
C THR A 45 1.87 -15.24 17.04
N ASP A 46 1.62 -15.49 18.32
CA ASP A 46 0.77 -14.63 19.13
C ASP A 46 1.49 -13.34 19.51
N PHE A 47 0.74 -12.25 19.63
CA PHE A 47 1.27 -10.97 20.09
C PHE A 47 0.28 -10.21 20.96
N SER A 48 0.82 -9.32 21.78
CA SER A 48 0.03 -8.35 22.53
C SER A 48 0.64 -6.95 22.46
N CYS A 49 -0.20 -5.96 22.17
CA CYS A 49 0.18 -4.54 22.14
C CYS A 49 0.32 -3.99 23.57
N PRO A 50 1.30 -3.09 23.82
CA PRO A 50 1.59 -2.57 25.14
C PRO A 50 0.64 -1.42 25.52
N GLY A 51 0.63 -1.07 26.80
CA GLY A 51 -0.17 0.04 27.32
C GLY A 51 -1.66 -0.27 27.42
N ARG A 52 -2.50 0.77 27.49
CA ARG A 52 -3.93 0.66 27.83
C ARG A 52 -4.86 0.71 26.61
N SER A 53 -4.41 1.27 25.49
CA SER A 53 -5.26 1.45 24.31
C SER A 53 -5.48 0.14 23.57
N ALA A 54 -6.72 -0.14 23.17
CA ALA A 54 -7.13 -1.38 22.49
C ALA A 54 -7.72 -1.14 21.09
N ASN A 55 -8.14 0.09 20.81
CA ASN A 55 -8.77 0.47 19.56
C ASN A 55 -7.71 0.92 18.55
N LEU A 56 -7.93 0.58 17.29
CA LEU A 56 -7.15 1.10 16.16
C LEU A 56 -8.14 1.85 15.29
N ASN A 57 -8.08 3.17 15.34
CA ASN A 57 -8.86 4.03 14.46
C ASN A 57 -8.01 4.32 13.22
N ILE A 58 -8.56 4.06 12.04
CA ILE A 58 -7.91 4.30 10.75
C ILE A 58 -8.83 5.26 10.01
N GLU A 59 -8.49 6.54 10.05
CA GLU A 59 -9.19 7.59 9.32
C GLU A 59 -8.51 7.81 7.96
N GLU A 60 -7.19 7.63 7.92
CA GLU A 60 -6.40 7.79 6.71
C GLU A 60 -6.45 6.56 5.79
N PRO A 61 -6.14 6.74 4.50
CA PRO A 61 -6.12 5.63 3.55
C PRO A 61 -5.10 4.54 3.90
N ILE A 62 -5.45 3.30 3.57
CA ILE A 62 -4.52 2.17 3.69
C ILE A 62 -3.70 2.08 2.41
N PHE A 63 -2.38 2.13 2.55
CA PHE A 63 -1.46 1.97 1.42
C PHE A 63 -0.91 0.56 1.31
N LEU A 64 -0.86 0.05 0.09
CA LEU A 64 -0.23 -1.22 -0.24
C LEU A 64 1.03 -0.99 -1.09
N GLY A 65 2.08 -1.70 -0.73
CA GLY A 65 3.38 -1.69 -1.42
C GLY A 65 4.29 -0.53 -1.02
N ALA A 66 3.81 0.71 -1.12
CA ALA A 66 4.55 1.92 -0.76
C ALA A 66 3.60 2.99 -0.26
N VAL A 67 4.13 4.07 0.34
CA VAL A 67 3.36 5.24 0.75
C VAL A 67 3.68 6.43 -0.17
N PRO A 68 2.78 7.43 -0.33
CA PRO A 68 3.09 8.61 -1.10
C PRO A 68 4.13 9.47 -0.36
N TRP A 69 5.35 9.49 -0.86
CA TRP A 69 6.35 10.50 -0.48
C TRP A 69 6.09 11.75 -1.32
N GLU A 70 6.09 12.94 -0.70
CA GLU A 70 5.78 14.20 -1.40
C GLU A 70 6.47 14.34 -2.77
N SER A 71 5.71 14.87 -3.71
CA SER A 71 5.95 14.93 -5.16
C SER A 71 7.21 15.68 -5.59
N ALA A 72 7.84 16.47 -4.72
CA ALA A 72 9.11 17.15 -5.01
C ALA A 72 10.27 16.17 -5.33
N PHE A 73 10.16 14.90 -4.93
CA PHE A 73 11.15 13.86 -5.24
C PHE A 73 10.74 12.96 -6.43
N LEU A 74 9.44 12.70 -6.60
CA LEU A 74 8.89 11.93 -7.73
C LEU A 74 9.17 12.62 -9.08
N ALA A 75 9.27 13.94 -9.10
CA ALA A 75 9.62 14.72 -10.29
C ALA A 75 11.12 14.67 -10.67
N ARG A 76 12.02 14.24 -9.76
CA ARG A 76 13.48 14.33 -9.97
C ARG A 76 14.21 13.01 -10.13
N LYS A 77 13.61 11.89 -9.73
CA LYS A 77 14.14 10.58 -10.07
C LYS A 77 13.04 9.76 -10.69
N ARG A 78 13.32 9.36 -11.93
CA ARG A 78 12.71 8.28 -12.70
C ARG A 78 12.61 7.04 -11.82
N LEU A 79 11.63 7.00 -10.91
CA LEU A 79 11.21 5.77 -10.29
C LEU A 79 10.86 4.86 -11.46
N PRO A 80 11.40 3.63 -11.51
CA PRO A 80 10.96 2.71 -12.53
C PRO A 80 9.43 2.67 -12.46
N GLU A 81 8.78 2.62 -13.62
CA GLU A 81 7.31 2.58 -13.82
C GLU A 81 6.58 1.44 -13.06
N ALA A 82 7.27 0.75 -12.15
CA ALA A 82 6.89 -0.46 -11.46
C ALA A 82 6.50 -0.26 -9.97
N VAL A 83 6.69 0.93 -9.37
CA VAL A 83 6.25 1.16 -7.97
C VAL A 83 4.87 1.80 -7.97
N THR A 84 3.83 0.99 -8.05
CA THR A 84 2.45 1.45 -7.88
C THR A 84 2.09 1.50 -6.40
N VAL A 85 1.77 2.69 -5.92
CA VAL A 85 1.12 2.89 -4.62
C VAL A 85 -0.36 2.61 -4.81
N ILE A 86 -0.88 1.55 -4.17
CA ILE A 86 -2.33 1.28 -4.18
C ILE A 86 -2.91 1.84 -2.88
N GLN A 87 -3.76 2.85 -3.02
CA GLN A 87 -4.51 3.44 -1.94
C GLN A 87 -5.87 2.75 -1.82
N LEU A 88 -6.16 2.16 -0.66
CA LEU A 88 -7.47 1.63 -0.31
C LEU A 88 -8.17 2.65 0.60
N MET A 89 -9.33 3.13 0.16
CA MET A 89 -10.18 3.96 0.99
C MET A 89 -10.94 3.06 1.97
N VAL A 90 -10.83 3.35 3.26
CA VAL A 90 -11.70 2.79 4.31
C VAL A 90 -12.89 3.74 4.40
N ASP A 91 -14.10 3.23 4.68
CA ASP A 91 -15.41 3.93 4.65
C ASP A 91 -15.45 5.25 5.45
N GLY A 92 -14.78 6.28 4.93
CA GLY A 92 -14.84 7.67 5.35
C GLY A 92 -15.75 8.41 4.38
N ASP A 93 -16.59 9.27 4.92
CA ASP A 93 -17.31 10.24 4.12
C ASP A 93 -16.29 11.05 3.32
N GLY A 94 -16.47 11.10 1.99
CA GLY A 94 -15.52 11.67 1.04
C GLY A 94 -15.36 13.19 1.16
N THR A 95 -15.18 13.72 2.37
CA THR A 95 -14.63 15.05 2.58
C THR A 95 -13.17 14.97 2.16
N GLU A 96 -12.87 15.50 0.96
CA GLU A 96 -11.51 15.76 0.51
C GLU A 96 -10.87 16.80 1.45
N GLU A 97 -10.50 16.38 2.65
CA GLU A 97 -9.66 17.20 3.50
C GLU A 97 -8.26 17.17 2.88
N LYS A 98 -7.89 18.31 2.29
CA LYS A 98 -6.60 18.59 1.67
C LYS A 98 -5.50 17.82 2.39
N ALA A 99 -4.76 17.00 1.64
CA ALA A 99 -3.63 16.21 2.11
C ALA A 99 -2.71 17.04 3.02
N ALA A 100 -2.98 17.03 4.33
CA ALA A 100 -2.04 17.50 5.32
C ALA A 100 -0.78 16.66 5.12
N ALA A 101 0.40 17.29 5.20
CA ALA A 101 1.67 16.60 4.99
C ALA A 101 1.70 15.31 5.81
N GLN A 102 1.55 14.16 5.13
CA GLN A 102 1.34 12.88 5.78
C GLN A 102 2.59 12.55 6.58
N ARG A 103 2.50 12.62 7.92
CA ARG A 103 3.62 12.31 8.80
C ARG A 103 3.70 10.82 9.01
N TYR A 104 4.76 10.21 8.50
CA TYR A 104 5.02 8.79 8.70
C TYR A 104 5.81 8.53 9.98
N PRO A 105 5.46 7.47 10.75
CA PRO A 105 6.16 7.15 11.98
C PRO A 105 7.57 6.62 11.71
N SER A 106 8.56 7.13 12.45
CA SER A 106 9.97 6.68 12.35
C SER A 106 10.17 5.21 12.74
N THR A 107 9.21 4.61 13.45
CA THR A 107 9.21 3.19 13.81
C THR A 107 9.12 2.26 12.60
N VAL A 108 8.64 2.77 11.45
CA VAL A 108 8.61 2.08 10.16
C VAL A 108 9.75 2.59 9.29
N TRP A 109 10.93 2.00 9.49
CA TRP A 109 12.19 2.43 8.87
C TRP A 109 12.16 2.44 7.33
N THR A 110 11.41 1.53 6.71
CA THR A 110 11.29 1.45 5.24
C THR A 110 10.69 2.73 4.64
N ILE A 111 9.81 3.42 5.36
CA ILE A 111 9.25 4.69 4.92
C ILE A 111 10.33 5.78 4.94
N GLY A 112 11.11 5.87 6.02
CA GLY A 112 12.19 6.85 6.16
C GLY A 112 13.31 6.64 5.12
N LEU A 113 13.61 5.39 4.78
CA LEU A 113 14.55 5.05 3.72
C LEU A 113 13.95 5.13 2.31
N ARG A 114 12.64 5.39 2.19
CA ARG A 114 11.92 5.45 0.91
C ARG A 114 12.03 4.15 0.09
N ILE A 115 11.91 3.03 0.79
CA ILE A 115 11.94 1.69 0.20
C ILE A 115 10.50 1.19 0.11
N GLY A 116 9.99 1.14 -1.13
CA GLY A 116 8.73 0.48 -1.45
C GLY A 116 8.91 -1.03 -1.64
N PHE A 117 7.82 -1.77 -1.51
CA PHE A 117 7.77 -3.19 -1.86
C PHE A 117 7.91 -3.36 -3.37
N MET A 118 8.78 -4.28 -3.79
CA MET A 118 8.86 -4.76 -5.16
C MET A 118 8.65 -6.27 -5.16
N GLY A 119 7.58 -6.71 -5.80
CA GLY A 119 7.19 -8.11 -5.85
C GLY A 119 5.72 -8.27 -6.24
N CYS A 120 5.23 -9.51 -6.21
CA CYS A 120 3.86 -9.82 -6.58
C CYS A 120 2.98 -9.91 -5.32
N LEU A 121 1.77 -9.33 -5.38
CA LEU A 121 0.74 -9.46 -4.36
C LEU A 121 -0.54 -10.04 -5.00
N LYS A 122 -1.24 -10.92 -4.28
CA LYS A 122 -2.54 -11.47 -4.71
C LYS A 122 -3.43 -11.78 -3.52
N ASN A 123 -4.73 -11.91 -3.77
CA ASN A 123 -5.73 -12.33 -2.78
C ASN A 123 -5.70 -11.50 -1.47
N ILE A 124 -5.45 -10.19 -1.59
CA ILE A 124 -5.50 -9.29 -0.43
C ILE A 124 -6.94 -9.17 0.04
N ARG A 125 -7.13 -9.40 1.35
CA ARG A 125 -8.42 -9.26 2.01
C ARG A 125 -8.28 -8.41 3.27
N VAL A 126 -9.21 -7.49 3.47
CA VAL A 126 -9.34 -6.69 4.69
C VAL A 126 -10.68 -7.02 5.30
N ASN A 127 -10.70 -7.47 6.56
CA ASN A 127 -11.91 -7.91 7.25
C ASN A 127 -12.73 -8.95 6.44
N GLY A 128 -12.05 -9.83 5.70
CA GLY A 128 -12.66 -10.86 4.85
C GLY A 128 -13.06 -10.39 3.43
N ILE A 129 -13.07 -9.08 3.18
CA ILE A 129 -13.46 -8.49 1.89
C ILE A 129 -12.26 -8.44 0.96
N ASN A 130 -12.42 -8.93 -0.27
CA ASN A 130 -11.37 -8.87 -1.30
C ASN A 130 -11.18 -7.42 -1.78
N ALA A 131 -9.95 -6.90 -1.64
CA ALA A 131 -9.62 -5.53 -2.01
C ALA A 131 -9.57 -5.29 -3.54
N GLN A 132 -9.70 -6.34 -4.37
CA GLN A 132 -9.70 -6.27 -5.84
C GLN A 132 -8.56 -5.40 -6.42
N ILE A 133 -7.35 -5.52 -5.85
CA ILE A 133 -6.19 -4.65 -6.14
C ILE A 133 -5.82 -4.57 -7.62
N ALA A 134 -6.14 -5.59 -8.41
CA ALA A 134 -5.91 -5.59 -9.85
C ALA A 134 -6.75 -4.51 -10.57
N ASN A 135 -7.96 -4.25 -10.11
CA ASN A 135 -8.83 -3.21 -10.66
C ASN A 135 -8.33 -1.83 -10.27
N ALA A 136 -7.93 -1.64 -9.00
CA ALA A 136 -7.34 -0.39 -8.53
C ALA A 136 -6.04 -0.05 -9.30
N PHE A 137 -5.17 -1.04 -9.53
CA PHE A 137 -3.97 -0.88 -10.34
C PHE A 137 -4.29 -0.46 -11.78
N ARG A 138 -5.24 -1.15 -12.43
CA ARG A 138 -5.65 -0.80 -13.81
C ARG A 138 -6.21 0.62 -13.90
N ALA A 139 -7.03 1.03 -12.94
CA ALA A 139 -7.57 2.37 -12.88
C ALA A 139 -6.45 3.43 -12.71
N ALA A 140 -5.47 3.17 -11.84
CA ALA A 140 -4.33 4.06 -11.63
C ALA A 140 -3.41 4.16 -12.86
N LYS A 141 -3.23 3.05 -13.60
CA LYS A 141 -2.45 3.05 -14.83
C LYS A 141 -3.17 3.79 -15.96
N LEU A 142 -4.48 3.59 -16.08
CA LEU A 142 -5.30 4.29 -17.06
C LEU A 142 -5.29 5.81 -16.79
N SER A 143 -5.39 6.23 -15.53
CA SER A 143 -5.35 7.66 -15.19
C SER A 143 -4.00 8.29 -15.47
N SER A 144 -2.87 7.58 -15.25
CA SER A 144 -1.55 8.08 -15.65
C SER A 144 -1.42 8.18 -17.17
N GLU A 145 -1.91 7.19 -17.93
CA GLU A 145 -1.85 7.23 -19.39
C GLU A 145 -2.67 8.40 -19.96
N ILE A 146 -3.85 8.70 -19.37
CA ILE A 146 -4.66 9.87 -19.74
C ILE A 146 -3.94 11.17 -19.41
N ARG A 147 -3.34 11.28 -18.23
CA ARG A 147 -2.56 12.48 -17.84
C ARG A 147 -1.38 12.71 -18.77
N ASP A 148 -0.61 11.66 -19.05
CA ASP A 148 0.54 11.73 -19.96
C ASP A 148 0.11 12.03 -21.40
N ALA A 149 -1.12 11.67 -21.79
CA ALA A 149 -1.68 12.05 -23.09
C ALA A 149 -2.08 13.53 -23.12
N HIS A 150 -2.65 14.06 -22.05
CA HIS A 150 -2.99 15.48 -21.93
C HIS A 150 -1.75 16.38 -21.87
N GLU A 151 -0.71 15.96 -21.15
CA GLU A 151 0.57 16.67 -21.08
C GLU A 151 1.39 16.61 -22.38
N ARG A 152 1.07 15.70 -23.30
CA ARG A 152 1.69 15.61 -24.63
C ARG A 152 0.96 16.42 -25.70
N ASP A 153 -0.17 17.02 -25.37
CA ASP A 153 -0.98 17.82 -26.31
C ASP A 153 -0.38 19.24 -26.48
N ASP A 154 0.91 19.30 -26.83
CA ASP A 154 1.66 20.50 -27.24
C ASP A 154 1.31 20.90 -28.70
N GLY A 155 0.09 20.58 -29.16
CA GLY A 155 -0.39 20.95 -30.50
C GLY A 155 0.04 20.02 -31.64
N ALA A 156 0.42 18.76 -31.37
CA ALA A 156 0.64 17.76 -32.40
C ALA A 156 -0.49 16.72 -32.39
N ALA A 157 -1.49 16.92 -33.24
CA ALA A 157 -2.60 15.99 -33.45
C ALA A 157 -2.09 14.53 -33.64
N LEU A 158 -2.47 13.62 -32.74
CA LEU A 158 -2.25 12.20 -32.94
C LEU A 158 -3.28 11.64 -33.93
N PRO A 159 -2.87 10.89 -34.97
CA PRO A 159 -3.81 10.31 -35.93
C PRO A 159 -4.68 9.26 -35.23
N TYR A 160 -5.99 9.48 -35.31
CA TYR A 160 -7.05 8.56 -34.92
C TYR A 160 -6.98 7.29 -35.81
N ASN A 161 -6.05 6.38 -35.52
CA ASN A 161 -6.10 4.97 -35.93
C ASN A 161 -4.90 4.17 -35.39
N ARG A 162 -4.98 3.77 -34.12
CA ARG A 162 -4.34 2.53 -33.63
C ARG A 162 -4.93 2.07 -32.30
N MET A 163 -6.26 2.05 -32.21
CA MET A 163 -6.97 1.27 -31.20
C MET A 163 -7.73 0.17 -31.94
N LEU A 164 -7.60 -1.08 -31.48
CA LEU A 164 -8.07 -2.34 -32.08
C LEU A 164 -7.08 -3.03 -33.03
N GLY A 165 -5.94 -3.47 -32.47
CA GLY A 165 -5.19 -4.61 -32.99
C GLY A 165 -5.53 -5.86 -32.18
N LEU A 166 -6.70 -6.46 -32.42
CA LEU A 166 -6.93 -7.88 -32.16
C LEU A 166 -6.11 -8.68 -33.18
N LYS A 167 -5.14 -9.45 -32.71
CA LYS A 167 -4.78 -10.77 -33.23
C LYS A 167 -4.32 -11.63 -32.05
#